data_AF-A0A6L2KSB1-F1
#
_entry.id   AF-A0A6L2KSB1-F1
#
_cell.length_a   1.000
_cell.length_b   1.000
_cell.length_c   1.000
_cell.angle_alpha   90.00
_cell.angle_beta   90.00
_cell.angle_gamma   90.00
#
_symmetry.space_group_name_H-M   'P 1'
#
loop_
_entity.id
_entity.type
_entity.pdbx_description
1 polymer ?
#
loop_
_entity_poly.entity_id
_entity_poly.type
_entity_poly.pdbx_seq_one_letter_code
_entity_poly.pdbx_strand_id
1 'polypeptide(L)' 'MEVEGGYVSAEEGCRTPKRSECRGPMKCPAAPRKKAATLKHKQPPPNGYFKSPDIEVFFAMVHRREAAAAAVYYCT' A
#
# COMPACT_ATOMS: atom_id res chain seq x y z
N MET A 1 -13.14 -19.56 -45.69
CA MET A 1 -14.23 -18.63 -45.36
C MET A 1 -15.00 -19.33 -44.24
N GLU A 2 -15.00 -18.91 -42.99
CA GLU A 2 -14.98 -17.55 -42.43
C GLU A 2 -14.30 -17.55 -41.04
N VAL A 3 -13.58 -16.48 -40.72
CA VAL A 3 -13.05 -16.21 -39.38
C VAL A 3 -14.13 -15.40 -38.66
N GLU A 4 -14.89 -16.03 -37.76
CA GLU A 4 -15.73 -15.29 -36.80
C GLU A 4 -15.02 -15.25 -35.44
N GLY A 5 -13.81 -14.70 -35.45
CA GLY A 5 -13.11 -14.28 -34.24
C GLY A 5 -13.68 -12.95 -33.78
N GLY A 6 -14.88 -12.96 -33.21
CA GLY A 6 -15.46 -11.78 -32.57
C GLY A 6 -14.52 -11.32 -31.45
N TYR A 7 -13.85 -10.19 -31.65
CA TYR A 7 -13.13 -9.54 -30.58
C TYR A 7 -14.17 -9.02 -29.60
N VAL A 8 -14.46 -9.79 -28.54
CA VAL A 8 -15.17 -9.24 -27.39
C VAL A 8 -14.23 -8.19 -26.83
N SER A 9 -14.59 -6.91 -26.97
CA SER A 9 -13.79 -5.83 -26.39
C SER A 9 -13.52 -6.17 -24.92
N ALA A 10 -12.30 -5.93 -24.41
CA ALA A 10 -11.90 -6.37 -23.07
C ALA A 10 -12.90 -5.92 -21.96
N GLU A 11 -13.60 -4.82 -22.21
CA GLU A 11 -14.68 -4.24 -21.41
C GLU A 11 -16.01 -5.02 -21.42
N GLU A 12 -16.31 -5.82 -22.44
CA GLU A 12 -17.49 -6.70 -22.49
C GLU A 12 -17.22 -8.09 -21.88
N GLY A 13 -15.98 -8.57 -21.96
CA GLY A 13 -15.59 -9.88 -21.42
C GLY A 13 -15.41 -9.92 -19.90
N CYS A 14 -15.10 -8.78 -19.27
CA CYS A 14 -14.78 -8.70 -17.83
C CYS A 14 -15.92 -8.09 -16.99
N ARG A 15 -17.19 -8.28 -17.37
CA ARG A 15 -18.34 -7.70 -16.66
C ARG A 15 -19.02 -8.72 -15.74
N THR A 16 -19.44 -8.27 -14.56
CA THR A 16 -20.24 -9.08 -13.63
C THR A 16 -21.54 -9.54 -14.32
N PRO A 17 -21.87 -10.84 -14.30
CA PRO A 17 -23.12 -11.35 -14.87
C PRO A 17 -24.35 -10.65 -14.30
N LYS A 18 -25.26 -10.21 -15.17
CA LYS A 18 -26.48 -9.46 -14.79
C LYS A 18 -27.67 -10.35 -14.43
N ARG A 19 -27.63 -11.64 -14.79
CA ARG A 19 -28.70 -12.61 -14.50
C ARG A 19 -28.81 -12.83 -12.99
N SER A 20 -30.05 -12.89 -12.49
CA SER A 20 -30.35 -13.07 -11.06
C SER A 20 -29.76 -14.37 -10.50
N GLU A 21 -29.73 -15.43 -11.31
CA GLU A 21 -29.18 -16.75 -10.97
C GLU A 21 -27.66 -16.71 -10.72
N CYS A 22 -26.94 -15.75 -11.30
CA CYS A 22 -25.50 -15.58 -11.16
C CYS A 22 -25.13 -14.50 -10.13
N ARG A 23 -26.11 -13.87 -9.48
CA ARG A 23 -25.88 -12.79 -8.52
C ARG A 23 -25.42 -13.38 -7.20
N GLY A 24 -24.20 -13.06 -6.80
CA GLY A 24 -23.69 -13.41 -5.47
C GLY A 24 -24.49 -12.75 -4.34
N PRO A 25 -24.22 -13.12 -3.08
CA PRO A 25 -24.88 -12.50 -1.92
C PRO A 25 -24.66 -10.98 -1.93
N MET A 26 -25.75 -10.23 -1.85
CA MET A 26 -25.73 -8.75 -1.83
C MET A 26 -25.15 -8.17 -0.54
N LYS A 27 -25.02 -8.99 0.51
CA LYS A 27 -24.41 -8.62 1.78
C LYS A 27 -22.98 -9.10 1.78
N CYS A 28 -22.03 -8.16 1.87
CA CYS A 28 -20.63 -8.50 2.08
C CYS A 28 -20.48 -9.27 3.39
N PRO A 29 -19.62 -10.31 3.44
CA PRO A 29 -19.26 -10.91 4.71
C PRO A 29 -18.63 -9.86 5.63
N ALA A 30 -18.70 -10.07 6.94
CA ALA A 30 -18.05 -9.18 7.89
C ALA A 30 -16.56 -9.04 7.55
N ALA A 31 -16.04 -7.81 7.65
CA ALA A 31 -14.65 -7.54 7.34
C ALA A 31 -13.73 -8.42 8.21
N PRO A 32 -12.66 -9.02 7.64
CA PRO A 32 -11.67 -9.75 8.41
C PRO A 32 -11.14 -8.88 9.55
N ARG A 33 -11.08 -9.45 10.76
CA ARG A 33 -10.53 -8.73 11.92
C ARG A 33 -9.03 -8.54 11.72
N LYS A 34 -8.58 -7.28 11.73
CA LYS A 34 -7.13 -6.98 11.77
C LYS A 34 -6.53 -7.64 13.00
N LYS A 35 -5.45 -8.42 12.83
CA LYS A 35 -4.70 -8.98 13.95
C LYS A 35 -4.13 -7.85 14.80
N ALA A 36 -4.18 -8.00 16.13
CA ALA A 36 -3.57 -7.03 17.03
C ALA A 36 -2.09 -6.84 16.65
N ALA A 37 -1.68 -5.58 16.50
CA ALA A 37 -0.28 -5.26 16.25
C ALA A 37 0.51 -5.66 17.49
N THR A 38 1.33 -6.71 17.40
CA THR A 38 2.32 -6.97 18.43
C THR A 38 3.44 -5.96 18.22
N LEU A 39 3.49 -4.92 19.06
CA LEU A 39 4.61 -3.99 19.16
C LEU A 39 5.81 -4.74 19.78
N LYS A 40 6.31 -5.76 19.08
CA LYS A 40 7.62 -6.31 19.44
C LYS A 40 8.61 -5.26 18.98
N HIS A 41 9.38 -4.70 19.92
CA HIS A 41 10.58 -3.95 19.60
C HIS A 41 11.51 -4.89 18.83
N LYS A 42 11.40 -4.88 17.51
CA LYS A 42 12.30 -5.63 16.64
C LYS A 42 13.63 -4.92 16.71
N GLN A 43 14.67 -5.64 17.13
CA GLN A 43 16.02 -5.15 16.96
C GLN A 43 16.27 -4.94 15.45
N PRO A 44 17.10 -3.95 15.09
CA PRO A 44 17.56 -3.80 13.72
C PRO A 44 18.13 -5.11 13.18
N PRO A 45 18.06 -5.34 11.86
CA PRO A 45 18.76 -6.46 11.24
C PRO A 45 20.26 -6.41 11.61
N PRO A 46 20.93 -7.57 11.77
CA PRO A 46 22.33 -7.63 12.21
C PRO A 46 23.29 -6.88 11.28
N ASN A 47 22.96 -6.79 9.99
CA ASN A 47 23.78 -6.11 8.98
C ASN A 47 23.32 -4.65 8.76
N GLY A 48 22.47 -4.13 9.65
CA GLY A 48 21.79 -2.86 9.46
C GLY A 48 20.65 -2.93 8.44
N TYR A 49 19.96 -1.80 8.28
CA TYR A 49 18.93 -1.66 7.25
C TYR A 49 19.58 -1.43 5.87
N PHE A 50 18.77 -1.60 4.84
CA PHE A 50 19.16 -1.27 3.47
C PHE A 50 19.60 0.19 3.39
N LYS A 51 20.84 0.43 2.96
CA LYS A 51 21.42 1.75 2.76
C LYS A 51 21.41 2.08 1.28
N SER A 52 20.39 2.82 0.85
CA SER A 52 20.30 3.33 -0.51
C SER A 52 20.47 4.84 -0.48
N PRO A 53 21.24 5.43 -1.40
CA PRO A 53 21.50 6.87 -1.39
C PRO A 53 20.21 7.69 -1.51
N ASP A 54 19.22 7.21 -2.26
CA ASP A 54 17.88 7.83 -2.35
C ASP A 54 17.16 7.84 -1.00
N ILE A 55 17.27 6.77 -0.21
CA ILE A 55 16.62 6.65 1.11
C ILE A 55 17.33 7.52 2.16
N GLU A 56 18.66 7.54 2.16
CA GLU A 56 19.46 8.35 3.10
C GLU A 56 19.22 9.85 2.92
N VAL A 57 18.96 10.31 1.70
CA VAL A 57 18.58 11.71 1.41
C VAL A 57 17.31 12.12 2.14
N PHE A 58 16.29 11.25 2.23
CA PHE A 58 15.07 11.55 3.00
C PHE A 58 15.37 11.75 4.48
N PHE A 59 16.19 10.89 5.08
CA PHE A 59 16.58 11.04 6.47
C PHE A 59 17.38 12.33 6.68
N ALA A 60 18.36 12.63 5.83
CA ALA A 60 19.13 13.87 5.92
C ALA A 60 18.24 15.13 5.89
N MET A 61 17.17 15.13 5.10
CA MET A 61 16.22 16.25 5.03
C MET A 61 15.37 16.42 6.30
N VAL A 62 14.96 15.32 6.93
CA VAL A 62 14.13 15.34 8.15
C VAL A 62 14.93 15.87 9.34
N HIS A 63 16.18 15.41 9.53
CA HIS A 63 17.03 15.86 10.63
C HIS A 63 17.37 17.36 10.59
N ARG A 64 17.35 17.99 9.40
CA ARG A 64 17.52 19.46 9.30
C ARG A 64 16.38 20.25 9.96
N ARG A 65 15.17 19.69 9.99
CA ARG A 65 13.99 20.37 10.58
C ARG A 65 14.04 20.34 12.11
N GLU A 66 14.50 19.24 12.68
CA GLU A 66 14.62 19.07 14.13
C GLU A 66 15.78 19.90 14.70
N ALA A 67 16.93 19.95 14.01
CA ALA A 67 18.05 20.79 14.43
C ALA A 67 17.70 22.29 14.42
N ALA A 68 16.92 22.74 13.42
CA ALA A 68 16.43 24.11 13.37
C ALA A 68 15.47 24.40 14.53
N ALA A 69 14.50 23.52 14.82
CA ALA A 69 13.56 23.70 15.92
C ALA A 69 14.25 23.66 17.31
N ALA A 70 15.23 22.78 17.51
CA ALA A 70 16.01 22.70 18.74
C ALA A 70 16.91 23.93 18.95
N ALA A 71 17.54 24.45 17.88
CA ALA A 71 18.34 25.66 17.94
C ALA A 71 17.51 26.90 18.35
N VAL A 72 16.23 26.98 17.97
CA VAL A 72 15.34 28.06 18.43
C VAL A 72 15.06 27.96 19.93
N TYR A 73 14.93 26.75 20.49
CA TYR A 73 14.59 26.55 21.91
C TYR A 73 15.75 26.80 22.89
N TYR A 74 17.01 26.69 22.43
CA TYR A 74 18.19 27.01 23.24
C TYR A 74 18.69 28.46 23.05
N CYS A 75 18.03 29.25 22.20
CA CYS A 75 18.39 30.65 21.91
C CYS A 75 17.29 31.66 22.33
N THR A 76 16.29 31.20 23.08
CA THR A 76 15.29 32.02 23.81
C THR A 76 15.49 31.84 25.30
#